data_AF-A0A3Q8UPV6-F1
#
_entry.id   AF-A0A3Q8UPV6-F1
#
_cell.length_a   1.000
_cell.length_b   1.000
_cell.length_c   1.000
_cell.angle_alpha   90.00
_cell.angle_beta   90.00
_cell.angle_gamma   90.00
#
_symmetry.space_group_name_H-M   'P 1'
#
loop_
_entity.id
_entity.type
_entity.pdbx_description
1 polymer ?
#
loop_
_entity_poly.entity_id
_entity_poly.type
_entity_poly.pdbx_seq_one_letter_code
_entity_poly.pdbx_strand_id
1 'polypeptide(L)'
;MHPANYPTAWEHPPTRRAWAKQTTISVLAFIGWFLSPWCLLILLLAFYSLALSIFIIILMGYGAYRAKIQPAQILANVRIRRVLRAYPWRLDDIPYSFPTLPGGTPTKLCLKIPHPAQPGETFLMYQHLRDLHTWWTRRMGPRAKPELKAQLKPIWFVGDPRFFGVIAVTKPGSAPETPAPKRMHLIVQVGETKQTAPIDVNSWQASPEDLAHARQAIGWRGPRG
;
A
#
# COMPACT_ATOMS: atom_id res chain seq x y z
N MET A 1 0.12 -25.54 -2.21
CA MET A 1 1.50 -25.09 -2.50
C MET A 1 1.77 -23.83 -1.69
N HIS A 2 2.90 -23.80 -1.02
CA HIS A 2 3.30 -22.66 -0.21
C HIS A 2 3.56 -21.43 -1.11
N PRO A 3 3.09 -20.22 -0.76
CA PRO A 3 3.18 -19.03 -1.62
C PRO A 3 4.61 -18.62 -1.99
N ALA A 4 5.61 -18.97 -1.18
CA ALA A 4 7.02 -18.71 -1.47
C ALA A 4 7.60 -19.61 -2.58
N ASN A 5 6.94 -20.72 -2.92
CA ASN A 5 7.44 -21.67 -3.92
C ASN A 5 7.13 -21.25 -5.36
N TYR A 6 6.36 -20.17 -5.55
CA TYR A 6 6.07 -19.63 -6.86
C TYR A 6 7.22 -18.73 -7.33
N PRO A 7 7.68 -18.83 -8.59
CA PRO A 7 8.66 -17.93 -9.20
C PRO A 7 8.29 -16.45 -9.03
N THR A 8 7.00 -16.15 -9.13
CA THR A 8 6.46 -14.81 -8.92
C THR A 8 5.25 -14.86 -8.00
N ALA A 9 5.08 -13.80 -7.19
CA ALA A 9 3.92 -13.65 -6.30
C ALA A 9 2.59 -13.63 -7.06
N TRP A 10 2.61 -13.26 -8.34
CA TRP A 10 1.45 -13.24 -9.23
C TRP A 10 0.95 -14.63 -9.63
N GLU A 11 1.83 -15.64 -9.68
CA GLU A 11 1.45 -17.01 -10.03
C GLU A 11 0.63 -17.69 -8.95
N HIS A 12 0.74 -17.24 -7.69
CA HIS A 12 -0.09 -17.68 -6.59
C HIS A 12 -1.58 -17.28 -6.81
N PRO A 13 -2.50 -18.23 -7.03
CA PRO A 13 -3.89 -17.91 -7.39
C PRO A 13 -4.65 -17.07 -6.34
N PRO A 14 -4.50 -17.32 -5.01
CA PRO A 14 -5.08 -16.47 -3.97
C PRO A 14 -4.60 -15.01 -4.05
N THR A 15 -3.37 -14.77 -4.47
CA THR A 15 -2.84 -13.40 -4.67
C THR A 15 -3.59 -12.68 -5.77
N ARG A 16 -3.82 -13.32 -6.92
CA ARG A 16 -4.61 -12.71 -8.02
C ARG A 16 -6.02 -12.36 -7.58
N ARG A 17 -6.69 -13.27 -6.86
CA ARG A 17 -8.05 -13.06 -6.33
C ARG A 17 -8.11 -11.89 -5.34
N ALA A 18 -7.14 -11.83 -4.42
CA ALA A 18 -7.07 -10.76 -3.43
C ALA A 18 -6.80 -9.40 -4.09
N TRP A 19 -5.89 -9.34 -5.06
CA TRP A 19 -5.63 -8.14 -5.85
C TRP A 19 -6.85 -7.70 -6.66
N ALA A 20 -7.53 -8.64 -7.33
CA ALA A 20 -8.73 -8.37 -8.11
C ALA A 20 -9.82 -7.79 -7.21
N LYS A 21 -10.12 -8.42 -6.08
CA LYS A 21 -11.10 -7.93 -5.10
C LYS A 21 -10.78 -6.51 -4.63
N GLN A 22 -9.53 -6.24 -4.25
CA GLN A 22 -9.11 -4.91 -3.81
C GLN A 22 -9.30 -3.87 -4.92
N THR A 23 -8.91 -4.22 -6.16
CA THR A 23 -9.03 -3.35 -7.32
C THR A 23 -10.49 -3.08 -7.68
N THR A 24 -11.34 -4.10 -7.72
CA THR A 24 -12.78 -3.97 -7.97
C THR A 24 -13.43 -3.04 -6.95
N ILE A 25 -13.13 -3.20 -5.65
CA ILE A 25 -13.63 -2.29 -4.61
C ILE A 25 -13.16 -0.85 -4.87
N SER A 26 -11.89 -0.65 -5.23
CA SER A 26 -11.38 0.69 -5.55
C SER A 26 -12.05 1.32 -6.77
N VAL A 27 -12.37 0.53 -7.80
CA VAL A 27 -13.05 0.98 -9.03
C VAL A 27 -14.53 1.28 -8.75
N LEU A 28 -15.24 0.41 -8.03
CA LEU A 28 -16.63 0.65 -7.63
C LEU A 28 -16.73 1.90 -6.75
N ALA A 29 -15.80 2.09 -5.81
CA ALA A 29 -15.72 3.30 -5.02
C ALA A 29 -15.50 4.55 -5.89
N PHE A 30 -14.63 4.47 -6.92
CA PHE A 30 -14.43 5.57 -7.86
C PHE A 30 -15.71 5.93 -8.61
N ILE A 31 -16.38 4.93 -9.18
CA ILE A 31 -17.66 5.13 -9.89
C ILE A 31 -18.68 5.75 -8.95
N GLY A 32 -18.83 5.23 -7.73
CA GLY A 32 -19.74 5.76 -6.72
C GLY A 32 -19.47 7.22 -6.37
N TRP A 33 -18.20 7.57 -6.07
CA TRP A 33 -17.82 8.95 -5.75
C TRP A 33 -17.89 9.90 -6.94
N PHE A 34 -17.68 9.40 -8.16
CA PHE A 34 -17.79 10.17 -9.38
C PHE A 34 -19.25 10.45 -9.76
N LEU A 35 -20.14 9.47 -9.58
CA LEU A 35 -21.56 9.62 -9.88
C LEU A 35 -22.34 10.34 -8.77
N SER A 36 -21.89 10.28 -7.52
CA SER A 36 -22.63 10.86 -6.39
C SER A 36 -22.98 12.34 -6.55
N PRO A 37 -22.10 13.24 -7.07
CA PRO A 37 -22.47 14.64 -7.23
C PRO A 37 -23.59 14.84 -8.25
N TRP A 38 -23.62 14.02 -9.32
CA TRP A 38 -24.66 14.09 -10.34
C TRP A 38 -26.01 13.58 -9.81
N CYS A 39 -26.02 12.47 -9.07
CA CYS A 39 -27.24 11.98 -8.41
C CYS A 39 -27.78 12.99 -7.39
N LEU A 40 -26.89 13.61 -6.61
CA LEU A 40 -27.25 14.65 -5.64
C LEU A 40 -27.75 15.93 -6.30
N LEU A 41 -27.20 16.31 -7.45
CA LEU A 41 -27.70 17.43 -8.24
C LEU A 41 -29.13 17.18 -8.73
N ILE A 42 -29.41 15.97 -9.24
CA ILE A 42 -30.77 15.59 -9.66
C ILE A 42 -31.73 15.65 -8.47
N LEU A 43 -31.32 15.14 -7.30
CA LEU A 43 -32.11 15.21 -6.07
C LEU A 43 -32.42 16.66 -5.67
N LEU A 44 -31.42 17.54 -5.75
CA LEU A 44 -31.55 18.97 -5.46
C LEU A 44 -32.55 19.66 -6.38
N LEU A 45 -32.48 19.36 -7.67
CA LEU A 45 -33.38 19.92 -8.69
C LEU A 45 -34.83 19.41 -8.51
N ALA A 46 -35.00 18.16 -8.09
CA ALA A 46 -36.32 17.57 -7.85
C ALA A 46 -37.00 18.05 -6.56
N PHE A 47 -36.22 18.34 -5.51
CA PHE A 47 -36.73 18.69 -4.17
C PHE A 47 -36.12 20.01 -3.68
N TYR A 48 -36.40 21.10 -4.40
CA TYR A 48 -35.81 22.39 -4.10
C TYR A 48 -36.23 22.91 -2.71
N SER A 49 -35.26 23.00 -1.80
CA SER A 49 -35.39 23.61 -0.47
C SER A 49 -34.05 24.21 -0.08
N LEU A 50 -34.04 25.48 0.33
CA LEU A 50 -32.80 26.20 0.68
C LEU A 50 -31.98 25.46 1.75
N ALA A 51 -32.66 24.88 2.76
CA ALA A 51 -32.02 24.09 3.80
C ALA A 51 -31.37 22.82 3.24
N LEU A 52 -32.08 22.11 2.36
CA LEU A 52 -31.59 20.89 1.72
C LEU A 52 -30.40 21.17 0.78
N SER A 53 -30.41 22.32 0.11
CA SER A 53 -29.35 22.77 -0.79
C SER A 53 -27.99 22.82 -0.12
N ILE A 54 -27.90 23.37 1.08
CA ILE A 54 -26.62 23.51 1.80
C ILE A 54 -26.03 22.14 2.11
N PHE A 55 -26.83 21.20 2.63
CA PHE A 55 -26.38 19.84 2.92
C PHE A 55 -25.95 19.09 1.66
N ILE A 56 -26.73 19.20 0.59
CA ILE A 56 -26.41 18.54 -0.68
C ILE A 56 -25.11 19.08 -1.27
N ILE A 57 -24.89 20.40 -1.27
CA ILE A 57 -23.67 21.01 -1.80
C ILE A 57 -22.43 20.50 -1.05
N ILE A 58 -22.50 20.39 0.29
CA ILE A 58 -21.40 19.84 1.09
C ILE A 58 -21.12 18.38 0.71
N LEU A 59 -22.15 17.55 0.56
CA LEU A 59 -22.02 16.15 0.15
C LEU A 59 -21.46 16.01 -1.27
N MET A 60 -21.88 16.87 -2.21
CA MET A 60 -21.34 16.94 -3.56
C MET A 60 -19.85 17.27 -3.55
N GLY A 61 -19.45 18.29 -2.78
CA GLY A 61 -18.05 18.68 -2.60
C GLY A 61 -17.20 17.55 -2.02
N TYR A 62 -17.73 16.84 -1.02
CA TYR A 62 -17.06 15.65 -0.47
C TYR A 62 -16.94 14.52 -1.49
N GLY A 63 -17.99 14.25 -2.27
CA GLY A 63 -17.97 13.26 -3.35
C GLY A 63 -16.93 13.58 -4.43
N ALA A 64 -16.89 14.84 -4.89
CA ALA A 64 -15.90 15.31 -5.85
C ALA A 64 -14.46 15.22 -5.30
N TYR A 65 -14.25 15.58 -4.03
CA TYR A 65 -12.96 15.39 -3.37
C TYR A 65 -12.53 13.92 -3.35
N ARG A 66 -13.46 13.01 -2.99
CA ARG A 66 -13.21 11.56 -3.00
C ARG A 66 -12.91 11.04 -4.41
N ALA A 67 -13.65 11.50 -5.43
CA ALA A 67 -13.42 11.15 -6.83
C ALA A 67 -12.04 11.61 -7.31
N LYS A 68 -11.54 12.77 -6.84
CA LYS A 68 -10.18 13.26 -7.16
C LYS A 68 -9.07 12.38 -6.60
N ILE A 69 -9.22 11.85 -5.38
CA ILE A 69 -8.17 11.06 -4.72
C ILE A 69 -8.16 9.57 -5.13
N GLN A 70 -9.31 9.04 -5.57
CA GLN A 70 -9.50 7.62 -5.83
C GLN A 70 -8.67 7.06 -7.01
N PRO A 71 -8.43 7.80 -8.12
CA PRO A 71 -7.52 7.36 -9.19
C PRO A 71 -6.11 7.02 -8.71
N ALA A 72 -5.60 7.74 -7.69
CA ALA A 72 -4.30 7.42 -7.11
C ALA A 72 -4.28 6.04 -6.43
N GLN A 73 -5.40 5.59 -5.85
CA GLN A 73 -5.53 4.24 -5.29
C GLN A 73 -5.57 3.17 -6.38
N ILE A 74 -6.27 3.43 -7.48
CA ILE A 74 -6.30 2.51 -8.64
C ILE A 74 -4.89 2.39 -9.23
N LEU A 75 -4.19 3.51 -9.42
CA LEU A 75 -2.82 3.51 -9.90
C LEU A 75 -1.87 2.76 -8.95
N ALA A 76 -2.05 2.92 -7.63
CA ALA A 76 -1.31 2.15 -6.64
C ALA A 76 -1.58 0.63 -6.79
N ASN A 77 -2.82 0.21 -7.02
CA ASN A 77 -3.14 -1.20 -7.30
C ASN A 77 -2.49 -1.70 -8.58
N VAL A 78 -2.41 -0.89 -9.64
CA VAL A 78 -1.68 -1.25 -10.87
C VAL A 78 -0.18 -1.43 -10.58
N ARG A 79 0.44 -0.54 -9.79
CA ARG A 79 1.84 -0.68 -9.37
C ARG A 79 2.04 -1.96 -8.55
N ILE A 80 1.16 -2.23 -7.59
CA ILE A 80 1.16 -3.49 -6.82
C ILE A 80 1.17 -4.69 -7.76
N ARG A 81 0.29 -4.72 -8.78
CA ARG A 81 0.25 -5.82 -9.76
C ARG A 81 1.57 -6.02 -10.47
N ARG A 82 2.25 -4.93 -10.86
CA ARG A 82 3.53 -5.01 -11.56
C ARG A 82 4.62 -5.57 -10.64
N VAL A 83 4.69 -5.12 -9.39
CA VAL A 83 5.63 -5.66 -8.40
C VAL A 83 5.37 -7.14 -8.14
N LEU A 84 4.10 -7.55 -7.99
CA LEU A 84 3.73 -8.96 -7.79
C LEU A 84 4.15 -9.86 -8.96
N ARG A 85 4.24 -9.31 -10.18
CA ARG A 85 4.69 -10.04 -11.37
C ARG A 85 6.21 -10.14 -11.49
N ALA A 86 6.95 -9.32 -10.75
CA ALA A 86 8.41 -9.24 -10.85
C ALA A 86 9.13 -9.97 -9.72
N TYR A 87 8.50 -10.16 -8.56
CA TYR A 87 9.15 -10.74 -7.38
C TYR A 87 8.30 -11.85 -6.73
N PRO A 88 8.92 -12.88 -6.12
CA PRO A 88 8.23 -13.90 -5.33
C PRO A 88 7.83 -13.40 -3.94
N TRP A 89 6.86 -14.07 -3.31
CA TRP A 89 6.51 -13.79 -1.91
C TRP A 89 7.60 -14.26 -0.95
N ARG A 90 7.93 -13.43 0.04
CA ARG A 90 8.71 -13.77 1.23
C ARG A 90 7.77 -13.75 2.43
N LEU A 91 7.75 -14.84 3.20
CA LEU A 91 6.92 -15.00 4.40
C LEU A 91 7.78 -14.91 5.67
N ASP A 92 8.80 -14.08 5.63
CA ASP A 92 9.61 -13.75 6.79
C ASP A 92 8.70 -12.94 7.71
N ASP A 93 8.42 -13.37 8.94
CA ASP A 93 7.57 -12.61 9.88
C ASP A 93 8.25 -11.26 10.19
N ILE A 94 8.05 -10.26 9.32
CA ILE A 94 8.86 -9.05 9.29
C ILE A 94 8.59 -8.22 10.54
N PRO A 95 9.60 -8.01 11.41
CA PRO A 95 9.43 -7.15 12.55
C PRO A 95 9.21 -5.71 12.08
N TYR A 96 8.20 -5.06 12.65
CA TYR A 96 7.95 -3.63 12.46
C TYR A 96 8.22 -2.88 13.75
N SER A 97 8.72 -1.65 13.63
CA SER A 97 9.08 -0.79 14.74
C SER A 97 8.76 0.68 14.43
N PHE A 98 8.67 1.50 15.47
CA PHE A 98 8.66 2.95 15.34
C PHE A 98 10.01 3.45 15.82
N PRO A 99 10.98 3.70 14.92
CA PRO A 99 12.26 4.25 15.33
C PRO A 99 12.02 5.60 16.01
N THR A 100 12.51 5.71 17.24
CA THR A 100 12.61 6.96 17.99
C THR A 100 13.96 7.57 17.64
N LEU A 101 14.00 8.72 16.96
CA LEU A 101 15.25 9.48 16.90
C LEU A 101 15.63 9.91 18.33
N PRO A 102 16.92 9.98 18.69
CA PRO A 102 17.33 10.47 20.01
C PRO A 102 16.73 11.86 20.25
N GLY A 103 15.87 11.98 21.28
CA GLY A 103 15.17 13.23 21.62
C GLY A 103 13.91 13.57 20.82
N GLY A 104 13.46 12.72 19.89
CA GLY A 104 12.32 12.99 19.00
C GLY A 104 11.09 12.10 19.26
N THR A 105 9.91 12.57 18.85
CA THR A 105 8.69 11.74 18.84
C THR A 105 8.76 10.68 17.73
N PRO A 106 8.34 9.42 17.99
CA PRO A 106 8.32 8.35 16.98
C PRO A 106 7.47 8.80 15.78
N THR A 107 8.11 9.12 14.66
CA THR A 107 7.45 9.89 13.60
C THR A 107 6.84 8.98 12.52
N LYS A 108 7.49 7.86 12.17
CA LYS A 108 7.06 7.00 11.05
C LYS A 108 7.22 5.52 11.35
N LEU A 109 6.27 4.73 10.86
CA LEU A 109 6.29 3.27 10.92
C LEU A 109 7.39 2.73 10.00
N CYS A 110 8.21 1.82 10.54
CA CYS A 110 9.34 1.24 9.84
C CYS A 110 9.28 -0.30 9.90
N LEU A 111 9.46 -0.94 8.76
CA LEU A 111 9.61 -2.39 8.64
C LEU A 111 11.10 -2.71 8.59
N LYS A 112 11.56 -3.60 9.46
CA LYS A 112 12.94 -4.09 9.48
C LYS A 112 13.05 -5.31 8.58
N ILE A 113 13.45 -5.11 7.34
CA ILE A 113 13.55 -6.18 6.32
C ILE A 113 15.02 -6.60 6.20
N PRO A 114 15.37 -7.88 6.33
CA PRO A 114 16.75 -8.33 6.19
C PRO A 114 17.31 -8.02 4.80
N HIS A 115 18.59 -7.68 4.74
CA HIS A 115 19.31 -7.38 3.50
C HIS A 115 19.43 -8.66 2.64
N PRO A 116 19.00 -8.63 1.36
CA PRO A 116 19.00 -9.84 0.53
C PRO A 116 20.40 -10.37 0.21
N ALA A 117 21.41 -9.49 0.14
CA ALA A 117 22.81 -9.84 -0.17
C ALA A 117 23.77 -9.87 1.04
N GLN A 118 23.33 -9.49 2.25
CA GLN A 118 24.20 -9.42 3.43
C GLN A 118 23.46 -10.00 4.65
N PRO A 119 23.71 -11.27 5.02
CA PRO A 119 23.09 -11.87 6.19
C PRO A 119 23.52 -11.13 7.46
N GLY A 120 22.57 -10.50 8.16
CA GLY A 120 22.81 -9.80 9.43
C GLY A 120 22.54 -8.30 9.40
N GLU A 121 22.48 -7.68 8.23
CA GLU A 121 22.10 -6.27 8.10
C GLU A 121 20.59 -6.15 7.82
N THR A 122 19.90 -5.23 8.50
CA THR A 122 18.46 -5.00 8.32
C THR A 122 18.20 -3.63 7.69
N PHE A 123 17.47 -3.60 6.59
CA PHE A 123 16.94 -2.38 6.00
C PHE A 123 15.76 -1.86 6.81
N LEU A 124 15.82 -0.57 7.10
CA LEU A 124 14.72 0.20 7.65
C LEU A 124 13.86 0.71 6.50
N MET A 125 12.82 -0.03 6.17
CA MET A 125 11.88 0.36 5.15
C MET A 125 10.74 1.17 5.78
N TYR A 126 10.83 2.48 5.65
CA TYR A 126 9.80 3.38 6.13
C TYR A 126 8.53 3.24 5.30
N GLN A 127 7.42 3.03 5.97
CA GLN A 127 6.14 3.05 5.29
C GLN A 127 5.77 4.51 4.99
N HIS A 128 5.76 4.91 3.72
CA HIS A 128 5.15 6.16 3.27
C HIS A 128 3.62 6.02 3.32
N LEU A 129 3.07 5.85 4.51
CA LEU A 129 1.68 6.23 4.74
C LEU A 129 1.66 7.75 4.64
N ARG A 130 1.05 8.27 3.57
CA ARG A 130 0.41 9.60 3.66
C ARG A 130 -0.29 9.65 5.02
N ASP A 131 -0.21 10.76 5.73
CA ASP A 131 -0.68 11.04 7.11
C ASP A 131 -2.17 10.72 7.41
N LEU A 132 -2.83 9.97 6.53
CA LEU A 132 -4.15 9.41 6.66
C LEU A 132 -4.14 8.19 7.60
N HIS A 133 -5.11 8.18 8.52
CA HIS A 133 -5.50 7.01 9.31
C HIS A 133 -6.02 5.88 8.41
N THR A 134 -5.11 5.10 7.82
CA THR A 134 -5.45 3.88 7.08
C THR A 134 -5.66 2.69 8.03
N TRP A 135 -6.16 1.59 7.48
CA TRP A 135 -6.27 0.33 8.20
C TRP A 135 -4.93 -0.13 8.79
N TRP A 136 -3.83 0.13 8.08
CA TRP A 136 -2.47 -0.22 8.49
C TRP A 136 -1.98 0.64 9.66
N THR A 137 -2.11 1.97 9.61
CA THR A 137 -1.66 2.84 10.74
C THR A 137 -2.39 2.53 12.03
N ARG A 138 -3.69 2.22 11.96
CA ARG A 138 -4.50 1.88 13.13
C ARG A 138 -4.07 0.59 13.84
N ARG A 139 -3.49 -0.37 13.11
CA ARG A 139 -3.09 -1.69 13.64
C ARG A 139 -1.62 -1.77 13.98
N MET A 140 -0.80 -1.10 13.18
CA MET A 140 0.63 -1.04 13.44
C MET A 140 0.97 -0.03 14.53
N GLY A 141 0.10 0.95 14.82
CA GLY A 141 0.36 2.05 15.77
C GLY A 141 0.91 1.60 17.13
N PRO A 142 1.73 2.43 17.81
CA PRO A 142 2.38 2.06 19.07
C PRO A 142 1.36 1.68 20.14
N ARG A 143 0.26 2.44 20.22
CA ARG A 143 -0.87 2.25 21.15
C ARG A 143 -1.95 1.28 20.66
N ALA A 144 -1.74 0.56 19.56
CA ALA A 144 -2.73 -0.40 19.08
C ALA A 144 -2.86 -1.59 20.05
N LYS A 145 -4.10 -2.03 20.30
CA LYS A 145 -4.41 -3.19 21.16
C LYS A 145 -3.68 -4.46 20.66
N PRO A 146 -3.27 -5.39 21.54
CA PRO A 146 -2.59 -6.62 21.14
C PRO A 146 -3.36 -7.44 20.09
N GLU A 147 -4.68 -7.52 20.22
CA GLU A 147 -5.56 -8.19 19.24
C GLU A 147 -5.47 -7.59 17.83
N LEU A 148 -5.33 -6.27 17.73
CA LEU A 148 -5.18 -5.57 16.45
C LEU A 148 -3.80 -5.80 15.83
N LYS A 149 -2.76 -5.92 16.66
CA LYS A 149 -1.40 -6.27 16.23
C LYS A 149 -1.32 -7.73 15.79
N ALA A 150 -2.02 -8.65 16.47
CA ALA A 150 -2.10 -10.06 16.09
C ALA A 150 -2.68 -10.26 14.68
N GLN A 151 -3.63 -9.41 14.25
CA GLN A 151 -4.18 -9.44 12.88
C GLN A 151 -3.16 -9.12 11.79
N LEU A 152 -1.97 -8.63 12.14
CA LEU A 152 -0.91 -8.33 11.19
C LEU A 152 -0.01 -9.54 10.91
N LYS A 153 0.11 -10.48 11.86
CA LYS A 153 1.04 -11.60 11.77
C LYS A 153 0.42 -12.81 11.05
N PRO A 154 1.16 -13.49 10.17
CA PRO A 154 2.44 -13.08 9.59
C PRO A 154 2.25 -11.98 8.53
N ILE A 155 3.20 -11.05 8.45
CA ILE A 155 3.28 -10.04 7.38
C ILE A 155 4.02 -10.64 6.20
N TRP A 156 3.44 -10.54 5.01
CA TRP A 156 4.05 -11.02 3.78
C TRP A 156 4.73 -9.86 3.08
N PHE A 157 5.86 -10.10 2.44
CA PHE A 157 6.58 -9.09 1.68
C PHE A 157 6.95 -9.57 0.29
N VAL A 158 6.93 -8.67 -0.68
CA VAL A 158 7.35 -8.94 -2.06
C VAL A 158 7.94 -7.66 -2.66
N GLY A 159 9.09 -7.77 -3.29
CA GLY A 159 9.83 -6.64 -3.84
C GLY A 159 11.28 -6.61 -3.40
N ASP A 160 11.91 -5.46 -3.56
CA ASP A 160 13.29 -5.20 -3.19
C ASP A 160 13.34 -4.13 -2.09
N PRO A 161 13.74 -4.48 -0.85
CA PRO A 161 13.73 -3.54 0.26
C PRO A 161 14.61 -2.30 0.04
N ARG A 162 15.56 -2.36 -0.90
CA ARG A 162 16.41 -1.22 -1.31
C ARG A 162 15.64 -0.12 -2.04
N PHE A 163 14.44 -0.42 -2.57
CA PHE A 163 13.67 0.52 -3.39
C PHE A 163 12.19 0.59 -2.98
N PHE A 164 11.50 -0.54 -3.04
CA PHE A 164 10.05 -0.65 -2.83
C PHE A 164 9.63 -2.09 -2.56
N GLY A 165 8.42 -2.25 -2.06
CA GLY A 165 7.84 -3.56 -1.84
C GLY A 165 6.35 -3.49 -1.59
N VAL A 166 5.70 -4.63 -1.58
CA VAL A 166 4.30 -4.76 -1.24
C VAL A 166 4.22 -5.60 0.01
N ILE A 167 3.51 -5.08 1.00
CA ILE A 167 3.14 -5.85 2.18
C ILE A 167 1.71 -6.35 2.06
N ALA A 168 1.45 -7.52 2.62
CA ALA A 168 0.10 -8.05 2.82
C ALA A 168 -0.02 -8.73 4.18
N VAL A 169 -1.24 -8.86 4.68
CA VAL A 169 -1.53 -9.70 5.85
C VAL A 169 -2.17 -11.00 5.41
N THR A 170 -2.07 -12.03 6.23
CA THR A 170 -2.81 -13.28 6.01
C THR A 170 -4.31 -13.07 6.22
N LYS A 171 -5.13 -13.62 5.31
CA LYS A 171 -6.59 -13.62 5.45
C LYS A 171 -6.98 -14.48 6.66
N PRO A 172 -7.79 -13.95 7.61
CA PRO A 172 -8.34 -14.76 8.69
C PRO A 172 -9.12 -15.96 8.13
N GLY A 173 -8.89 -17.15 8.70
CA GLY A 173 -9.53 -18.40 8.26
C GLY A 173 -9.01 -18.96 6.94
N SER A 174 -7.84 -18.50 6.45
CA SER A 174 -7.13 -19.25 5.40
C SER A 174 -6.39 -20.44 6.00
N ALA A 175 -6.36 -21.57 5.28
CA ALA A 175 -5.68 -22.77 5.73
C ALA A 175 -4.17 -22.50 5.87
N PRO A 176 -3.50 -23.04 6.90
CA PRO A 176 -2.05 -22.87 7.10
C PRO A 176 -1.21 -23.27 5.89
N GLU A 177 -1.66 -24.29 5.13
CA GLU A 177 -0.94 -24.84 3.99
C GLU A 177 -1.17 -24.08 2.66
N THR A 178 -2.24 -23.28 2.63
CA THR A 178 -2.58 -22.42 1.49
C THR A 178 -3.01 -21.05 2.01
N PRO A 179 -2.10 -20.32 2.67
CA PRO A 179 -2.46 -19.06 3.26
C PRO A 179 -2.76 -18.07 2.12
N ALA A 180 -3.64 -17.09 2.36
CA ALA A 180 -4.08 -16.17 1.32
C ALA A 180 -3.80 -14.71 1.71
N PRO A 181 -3.21 -13.88 0.85
CA PRO A 181 -2.94 -12.50 1.21
C PRO A 181 -4.22 -11.67 1.22
N LYS A 182 -4.23 -10.62 2.04
CA LYS A 182 -5.31 -9.64 2.15
C LYS A 182 -4.70 -8.25 2.40
N ARG A 183 -5.39 -7.22 1.90
CA ARG A 183 -5.03 -5.79 2.10
C ARG A 183 -3.60 -5.45 1.67
N MET A 184 -3.30 -5.68 0.40
CA MET A 184 -1.98 -5.37 -0.16
C MET A 184 -1.72 -3.86 -0.11
N HIS A 185 -0.51 -3.48 0.24
CA HIS A 185 -0.10 -2.09 0.29
C HIS A 185 1.32 -1.91 -0.22
N LEU A 186 1.49 -0.98 -1.15
CA LEU A 186 2.80 -0.60 -1.67
C LEU A 186 3.51 0.26 -0.62
N ILE A 187 4.69 -0.17 -0.24
CA ILE A 187 5.65 0.55 0.58
C ILE A 187 6.83 0.95 -0.29
N VAL A 188 7.37 2.13 -0.01
CA VAL A 188 8.41 2.78 -0.80
C VAL A 188 9.38 3.39 0.19
N GLN A 189 10.68 3.35 -0.13
CA GLN A 189 11.66 3.94 0.75
C GLN A 189 11.47 5.46 0.82
N VAL A 190 11.72 6.02 2.00
CA VAL A 190 11.63 7.45 2.26
C VAL A 190 13.05 8.00 2.27
N GLY A 191 13.31 9.05 1.49
CA GLY A 191 14.59 9.73 1.47
C GLY A 191 14.78 10.60 2.72
N GLU A 192 15.97 11.17 2.88
CA GLU A 192 16.35 12.01 4.03
C GLU A 192 15.36 13.17 4.28
N THR A 193 14.79 13.72 3.21
CA THR A 193 13.84 14.84 3.25
C THR A 193 12.40 14.45 3.59
N LYS A 194 12.16 13.25 4.12
CA LYS A 194 10.83 12.70 4.45
C LYS A 194 9.88 12.51 3.24
N GLN A 195 10.31 12.82 2.03
CA GLN A 195 9.62 12.53 0.78
C GLN A 195 9.99 11.13 0.27
N THR A 196 9.17 10.54 -0.60
CA THR A 196 9.52 9.29 -1.31
C THR A 196 10.92 9.42 -1.90
N ALA A 197 11.83 8.51 -1.57
CA ALA A 197 13.13 8.46 -2.21
C ALA A 197 12.91 8.22 -3.71
N PRO A 198 13.48 9.06 -4.60
CA PRO A 198 13.51 8.73 -6.01
C PRO A 198 14.19 7.37 -6.17
N ILE A 199 13.66 6.50 -7.02
CA ILE A 199 14.27 5.18 -7.29
C ILE A 199 15.72 5.29 -7.78
N ASP A 200 16.08 6.47 -8.30
CA ASP A 200 17.38 6.81 -8.85
C ASP A 200 18.39 7.23 -7.76
N VAL A 201 17.95 7.51 -6.53
CA VAL A 201 18.84 7.73 -5.39
C VAL A 201 19.24 6.38 -4.82
N ASN A 202 20.25 5.77 -5.44
CA ASN A 202 20.84 4.51 -5.01
C ASN A 202 21.84 4.74 -3.86
N SER A 203 21.36 5.14 -2.69
CA SER A 203 22.21 5.28 -1.50
C SER A 203 22.69 3.93 -0.92
N TRP A 204 22.36 2.80 -1.57
CA TRP A 204 22.46 1.47 -0.98
C TRP A 204 23.23 0.46 -1.84
N GLN A 205 24.10 0.95 -2.74
CA GLN A 205 25.01 0.16 -3.56
C GLN A 205 24.33 -0.97 -4.37
N ALA A 206 23.07 -0.79 -4.77
CA ALA A 206 22.41 -1.74 -5.66
C ALA A 206 23.12 -1.80 -7.01
N SER A 207 23.22 -2.98 -7.62
CA SER A 207 23.83 -3.09 -8.95
C SER A 207 23.00 -2.32 -9.99
N PRO A 208 23.60 -1.89 -11.12
CA PRO A 208 22.85 -1.29 -12.21
C PRO A 208 21.71 -2.20 -12.73
N GLU A 209 21.92 -3.52 -12.68
CA GLU A 209 20.93 -4.52 -13.07
C GLU A 209 19.73 -4.57 -12.11
N ASP A 210 20.00 -4.55 -10.80
CA ASP A 210 18.97 -4.47 -9.77
C ASP A 210 18.07 -3.23 -9.96
N LEU A 211 18.71 -2.10 -10.26
CA LEU A 211 18.04 -0.83 -10.45
C LEU A 211 17.23 -0.80 -11.75
N ALA A 212 17.74 -1.38 -12.84
CA ALA A 212 17.00 -1.55 -14.09
C ALA A 212 15.77 -2.45 -13.90
N HIS A 213 15.93 -3.59 -13.21
CA HIS A 213 14.83 -4.49 -12.87
C HIS A 213 13.78 -3.80 -12.00
N ALA A 214 14.21 -3.05 -10.98
CA ALA A 214 13.32 -2.28 -10.10
C ALA A 214 12.53 -1.22 -10.87
N ARG A 215 13.17 -0.47 -11.79
CA ARG A 215 12.52 0.52 -12.66
C ARG A 215 11.47 -0.12 -13.56
N GLN A 216 11.78 -1.28 -14.15
CA GLN A 216 10.84 -2.04 -14.98
C GLN A 216 9.65 -2.54 -14.15
N ALA A 217 9.90 -3.08 -12.96
CA ALA A 217 8.90 -3.64 -12.07
C ALA A 217 7.91 -2.59 -11.53
N ILE A 218 8.33 -1.36 -11.24
CA ILE A 218 7.40 -0.28 -10.85
C ILE A 218 6.82 0.44 -12.10
N GLY A 219 7.43 0.23 -13.26
CA GLY A 219 7.21 0.94 -14.51
C GLY A 219 7.46 2.45 -14.36
N TRP A 220 8.62 2.76 -13.79
CA TRP A 220 9.17 4.11 -13.70
C TRP A 220 9.35 4.70 -15.11
N ARG A 221 9.05 5.98 -15.28
CA ARG A 221 9.17 6.70 -16.57
C ARG A 221 10.18 7.85 -16.53
N GLY A 222 11.09 7.84 -15.54
CA GLY A 222 12.01 8.96 -15.31
C GLY A 222 11.36 10.13 -14.56
N PRO A 223 12.16 11.14 -14.18
CA PRO A 223 11.65 12.39 -13.64
C PRO A 223 10.74 13.06 -14.68
N ARG A 224 9.55 13.48 -14.24
CA ARG A 224 8.71 14.38 -15.05
C ARG A 224 9.29 15.78 -14.87
N GLY A 225 9.87 16.33 -15.95
CA GLY A 225 10.27 17.74 -16.02
C GLY A 225 9.08 18.67 -15.91
#